data_AF-A0A962QYL5-F1
#
_entry.id   AF-A0A962QYL5-F1
#
_cell.length_a   1.000
_cell.length_b   1.000
_cell.length_c   1.000
_cell.angle_alpha   90.00
_cell.angle_beta   90.00
_cell.angle_gamma   90.00
#
_symmetry.space_group_name_H-M   'P 1'
#
loop_
_entity.id
_entity.type
_entity.pdbx_description
1 polymer ?
#
loop_
_entity_poly.entity_id
_entity_poly.type
_entity_poly.pdbx_seq_one_letter_code
_entity_poly.pdbx_strand_id
1 'polypeptide(L)'
;MAKLGSGQAVGHVHEVQGPVVVIRCEQVPALGRALYTLIGNEKVLFEVHQHLDEHNVRAITLHSSARLSRGLPVFDNGAPLQVPVGPEVLGRVVDIFGAPLDGQPPFASTAINSIHGLKHPLHEVRAAQEILPVGIKVIDLLCPFVRGGKTGLFGGAGVGKTVLIMEFIRAVSAIHKGVSVFAGIGERIREGHELWHELRQAGVMDQAMLVFGEMDESPGVRFRIGHTALTYAEYLRDSMQKEVLLLIDNVFRFVQAGSEISSLLGRMPATVGYQPTLG
;
A
#
# COMPACT_ATOMS: atom_id res chain seq x y z
N MET A 1 -0.05 -16.41 -14.44
CA MET A 1 -0.01 -17.58 -13.52
C MET A 1 1.45 -17.94 -13.28
N ALA A 2 2.07 -17.39 -12.23
CA ALA A 2 3.45 -17.74 -11.87
C ALA A 2 3.47 -19.18 -11.33
N LYS A 3 4.43 -20.00 -11.79
CA LYS A 3 4.67 -21.35 -11.27
C LYS A 3 4.75 -21.29 -9.74
N LEU A 4 3.88 -22.01 -9.05
CA LEU A 4 4.00 -22.28 -7.62
C LEU A 4 5.34 -23.00 -7.43
N GLY A 5 6.34 -22.26 -6.94
CA GLY A 5 7.69 -22.75 -6.80
C GLY A 5 7.73 -23.99 -5.92
N SER A 6 8.20 -25.09 -6.50
CA SER A 6 8.70 -26.28 -5.80
C SER A 6 10.01 -25.93 -5.09
N GLY A 7 9.95 -24.99 -4.15
CA GLY A 7 11.09 -24.60 -3.32
C GLY A 7 11.17 -25.51 -2.11
N GLN A 8 12.39 -25.75 -1.63
CA GLN A 8 12.61 -26.32 -0.30
C GLN A 8 12.01 -25.36 0.73
N ALA A 9 11.26 -25.90 1.70
CA ALA A 9 10.73 -25.08 2.79
C ALA A 9 11.92 -24.49 3.57
N VAL A 10 11.88 -23.19 3.82
CA VAL A 10 12.90 -22.50 4.63
C VAL A 10 12.63 -22.62 6.13
N GLY A 11 11.43 -23.08 6.49
CA GLY A 11 10.98 -23.17 7.86
C GLY A 11 9.53 -23.65 8.01
N HIS A 12 9.00 -23.50 9.22
CA HIS A 12 7.60 -23.79 9.53
C HIS A 12 7.01 -22.78 10.51
N VAL A 13 5.69 -22.63 10.48
CA VAL A 13 4.95 -21.80 11.43
C VAL A 13 5.09 -22.36 12.85
N HIS A 14 5.67 -21.59 13.76
CA HIS A 14 5.88 -21.96 15.16
C HIS A 14 4.73 -21.46 16.06
N GLU A 15 4.29 -20.21 15.87
CA GLU A 15 3.25 -19.57 16.66
C GLU A 15 2.39 -18.65 15.79
N VAL A 16 1.09 -18.55 16.09
CA VAL A 16 0.15 -17.65 15.41
C VAL A 16 -0.61 -16.85 16.46
N GLN A 17 -0.42 -15.53 16.47
CA GLN A 17 -1.11 -14.58 17.35
C GLN A 17 -1.79 -13.50 16.51
N GLY A 18 -3.04 -13.76 16.12
CA GLY A 18 -3.77 -12.87 15.23
C GLY A 18 -3.01 -12.69 13.90
N PRO A 19 -2.69 -11.45 13.48
CA PRO A 19 -1.93 -11.20 12.26
C PRO A 19 -0.40 -11.33 12.42
N VAL A 20 0.11 -11.59 13.63
CA VAL A 20 1.54 -11.80 13.88
C VAL A 20 1.83 -13.29 13.97
N VAL A 21 2.84 -13.74 13.24
CA VAL A 21 3.23 -15.15 13.14
C VAL A 21 4.71 -15.27 13.47
N VAL A 22 5.06 -16.23 14.32
CA VAL A 22 6.45 -16.63 14.53
C VAL A 22 6.74 -17.80 13.62
N ILE A 23 7.78 -17.68 12.81
CA ILE A 23 8.21 -18.68 11.85
C ILE A 23 9.60 -19.14 12.27
N ARG A 24 9.74 -20.45 12.46
CA ARG A 24 11.03 -21.08 12.72
C ARG A 24 11.67 -21.45 11.40
N CYS A 25 12.78 -20.82 11.07
CA CYS A 25 13.55 -21.01 9.85
C CYS A 25 14.86 -21.76 10.13
N GLU A 26 15.36 -22.46 9.11
CA GLU A 26 16.73 -23.00 9.13
C GLU A 26 17.76 -21.88 9.10
N GLN A 27 17.52 -20.88 8.25
CA GLN A 27 18.28 -19.63 8.15
C GLN A 27 17.32 -18.45 8.21
N VAL A 28 17.64 -17.47 9.05
CA VAL A 28 16.81 -16.28 9.27
C VAL A 28 16.84 -15.35 8.04
N PRO A 29 15.69 -15.11 7.37
CA PRO A 29 15.63 -14.20 6.22
C PRO A 29 15.75 -12.73 6.63
N ALA A 30 16.18 -11.85 5.72
CA ALA A 30 16.31 -10.42 5.99
C ALA A 30 14.99 -9.74 6.38
N LEU A 31 15.07 -8.60 7.08
CA LEU A 31 13.88 -7.78 7.36
C LEU A 31 13.24 -7.27 6.07
N GLY A 32 11.91 -7.20 6.03
CA GLY A 32 11.13 -6.85 4.84
C GLY A 32 11.06 -7.96 3.79
N ARG A 33 11.75 -9.09 3.98
CA ARG A 33 11.62 -10.26 3.09
C ARG A 33 10.19 -10.79 3.14
N ALA A 34 9.61 -11.08 1.98
CA ALA A 34 8.34 -11.78 1.92
C ALA A 34 8.57 -13.29 2.00
N LEU A 35 7.79 -13.95 2.85
CA LEU A 35 7.70 -15.41 2.95
C LEU A 35 6.29 -15.83 2.58
N TYR A 36 6.08 -17.10 2.25
CA TYR A 36 4.72 -17.59 2.00
C TYR A 36 4.50 -19.00 2.50
N THR A 37 3.24 -19.32 2.75
CA THR A 37 2.75 -20.69 2.91
C THR A 37 1.63 -20.96 1.90
N LEU A 38 1.34 -22.23 1.66
CA LEU A 38 0.26 -22.67 0.78
C LEU A 38 -0.82 -23.34 1.61
N ILE A 39 -2.04 -22.81 1.56
CA ILE A 39 -3.21 -23.41 2.19
C ILE A 39 -4.20 -23.76 1.08
N GLY A 40 -4.24 -25.05 0.72
CA GLY A 40 -4.94 -25.49 -0.48
C GLY A 40 -4.31 -24.86 -1.72
N ASN A 41 -5.10 -24.08 -2.47
CA ASN A 41 -4.65 -23.37 -3.67
C ASN A 41 -4.30 -21.89 -3.40
N GLU A 42 -4.40 -21.44 -2.16
CA GLU A 42 -4.15 -20.03 -1.81
C GLU A 42 -2.74 -19.84 -1.27
N LYS A 43 -2.05 -18.83 -1.81
CA LYS A 43 -0.75 -18.37 -1.33
C LYS A 43 -0.98 -17.32 -0.25
N VAL A 44 -0.56 -17.61 0.97
CA VAL A 44 -0.61 -16.66 2.09
C VAL A 44 0.78 -16.09 2.31
N LEU A 45 0.92 -14.78 2.11
CA LEU A 45 2.16 -14.02 2.29
C LEU A 45 2.34 -13.51 3.72
N PHE A 46 3.59 -13.52 4.16
CA PHE A 46 4.08 -12.92 5.39
C PHE A 46 5.21 -11.95 5.08
N GLU A 47 5.34 -10.88 5.83
CA GLU A 47 6.48 -9.97 5.77
C GLU A 47 7.29 -10.04 7.06
N VAL A 48 8.58 -10.37 6.95
CA VAL A 48 9.50 -10.45 8.10
C VAL A 48 9.71 -9.08 8.72
N HIS A 49 9.38 -8.94 10.01
CA HIS A 49 9.44 -7.67 10.74
C HIS A 49 10.53 -7.63 11.81
N GLN A 50 10.87 -8.77 12.41
CA GLN A 50 11.86 -8.83 13.49
C GLN A 50 12.53 -10.21 13.53
N HIS A 51 13.83 -10.22 13.85
CA HIS A 51 14.56 -11.43 14.24
C HIS A 51 14.44 -11.59 15.75
N LEU A 52 13.95 -12.75 16.20
CA LEU A 52 13.83 -13.06 17.63
C LEU A 52 15.09 -13.74 18.14
N ASP A 53 15.64 -14.66 17.35
CA ASP A 53 16.89 -15.38 17.58
C ASP A 53 17.44 -15.92 16.24
N GLU A 54 18.44 -16.80 16.28
CA GLU A 54 19.12 -17.39 15.11
C GLU A 54 18.23 -18.27 14.23
N HIS A 55 17.06 -18.69 14.73
CA HIS A 55 16.15 -19.58 14.03
C HIS A 55 14.71 -19.05 13.98
N ASN A 56 14.33 -18.04 14.74
CA ASN A 56 12.95 -17.56 14.80
C ASN A 56 12.83 -16.13 14.28
N VAL A 57 11.91 -15.93 13.35
CA VAL A 57 11.50 -14.62 12.87
C VAL A 57 10.05 -14.34 13.25
N ARG A 58 9.78 -13.08 13.55
CA ARG A 58 8.42 -12.56 13.69
C ARG A 58 8.03 -11.87 12.40
N ALA A 59 6.95 -12.36 11.79
CA ALA A 59 6.43 -11.87 10.53
C ALA A 59 4.96 -11.44 10.69
N ILE A 60 4.50 -10.59 9.78
CA ILE A 60 3.12 -10.13 9.74
C ILE A 60 2.46 -10.73 8.51
N THR A 61 1.29 -11.35 8.68
CA THR A 61 0.50 -11.84 7.55
C THR A 61 -0.08 -10.68 6.75
N LEU A 62 -0.10 -10.81 5.43
CA LEU A 62 -0.79 -9.92 4.52
C LEU A 62 -2.15 -10.51 4.06
N HIS A 63 -2.62 -11.57 4.71
CA HIS A 63 -3.95 -12.16 4.49
C HIS A 63 -4.63 -12.46 5.83
N SER A 64 -5.87 -12.94 5.79
CA SER A 64 -6.55 -13.47 6.98
C SER A 64 -5.75 -14.60 7.65
N SER A 65 -5.58 -14.51 8.97
CA SER A 65 -4.88 -15.53 9.77
C SER A 65 -5.76 -16.70 10.19
N ALA A 66 -7.06 -16.68 9.88
CA ALA A 66 -8.04 -17.64 10.39
C ALA A 66 -7.74 -19.12 10.03
N ARG A 67 -7.02 -19.35 8.92
CA ARG A 67 -6.66 -20.70 8.45
C ARG A 67 -5.21 -21.09 8.77
N LEU A 68 -4.44 -20.22 9.42
CA LEU A 68 -3.05 -20.51 9.78
C LEU A 68 -3.01 -21.49 10.96
N SER A 69 -2.17 -22.51 10.84
CA SER A 69 -1.91 -23.48 11.89
C SER A 69 -0.41 -23.70 12.07
N ARG A 70 -0.03 -24.16 13.27
CA ARG A 70 1.35 -24.50 13.59
C ARG A 70 1.81 -25.69 12.74
N GLY A 71 3.07 -25.69 12.35
CA GLY A 71 3.70 -26.72 11.53
C GLY A 71 3.49 -26.55 10.02
N LEU A 72 2.73 -25.54 9.56
CA LEU A 72 2.63 -25.24 8.14
C LEU A 72 4.02 -24.93 7.56
N PRO A 73 4.39 -25.51 6.41
CA PRO A 73 5.67 -25.22 5.77
C PRO A 73 5.67 -23.79 5.24
N VAL A 74 6.79 -23.11 5.41
CA VAL A 74 7.02 -21.75 4.93
C VAL A 74 8.15 -21.75 3.92
N PHE A 75 7.97 -20.98 2.84
CA PHE A 75 8.87 -20.86 1.71
C PHE A 75 9.31 -19.40 1.57
N ASP A 76 10.53 -19.19 1.07
CA ASP A 76 11.04 -17.85 0.78
C ASP A 76 10.52 -17.37 -0.58
N ASN A 77 10.02 -16.14 -0.63
CA ASN A 77 9.57 -15.51 -1.87
C ASN A 77 10.75 -14.95 -2.71
N GLY A 78 11.98 -14.94 -2.17
CA GLY A 78 13.16 -14.50 -2.92
C GLY A 78 13.36 -12.98 -2.93
N ALA A 79 12.36 -12.21 -2.52
CA ALA A 79 12.34 -10.76 -2.51
C ALA A 79 11.34 -10.25 -1.44
N PRO A 80 11.36 -8.94 -1.10
CA PRO A 80 10.24 -8.30 -0.42
C PRO A 80 8.94 -8.41 -1.23
N LEU A 81 7.82 -7.93 -0.69
CA LEU A 81 6.59 -7.84 -1.48
C LEU A 81 6.84 -6.95 -2.71
N GLN A 82 6.41 -7.46 -3.87
CA GLN A 82 6.54 -6.83 -5.17
C GLN A 82 5.18 -6.78 -5.85
N VAL A 83 4.97 -5.72 -6.61
CA VAL A 83 3.76 -5.54 -7.40
C VAL A 83 4.10 -5.37 -8.89
N PRO A 84 3.27 -5.91 -9.79
CA PRO A 84 3.40 -5.68 -11.22
C PRO A 84 3.25 -4.20 -11.54
N VAL A 85 4.14 -3.66 -12.37
CA VAL A 85 4.08 -2.27 -12.84
C VAL A 85 4.10 -2.23 -14.36
N GLY A 86 3.44 -1.24 -14.94
CA GLY A 86 3.35 -1.11 -16.39
C GLY A 86 2.50 0.10 -16.78
N PRO A 87 2.52 0.55 -18.05
CA PRO A 87 1.64 1.64 -18.50
C PRO A 87 0.15 1.32 -18.32
N GLU A 88 -0.22 0.04 -18.33
CA GLU A 88 -1.59 -0.45 -18.19
C GLU A 88 -2.17 -0.35 -16.77
N VAL A 89 -1.42 0.18 -15.81
CA VAL A 89 -1.88 0.37 -14.42
C VAL A 89 -2.91 1.49 -14.30
N LEU A 90 -2.88 2.46 -15.23
CA LEU A 90 -3.89 3.52 -15.31
C LEU A 90 -5.24 2.94 -15.76
N GLY A 91 -6.33 3.44 -15.19
CA GLY A 91 -7.67 2.92 -15.41
C GLY A 91 -8.05 1.72 -14.55
N ARG A 92 -7.16 1.28 -13.64
CA ARG A 92 -7.31 0.00 -12.92
C ARG A 92 -7.56 0.20 -11.44
N VAL A 93 -8.23 -0.80 -10.86
CA VAL A 93 -8.45 -0.92 -9.42
C VAL A 93 -7.75 -2.19 -8.94
N VAL A 94 -6.86 -2.08 -7.95
CA VAL A 94 -6.06 -3.22 -7.46
C VAL A 94 -5.98 -3.29 -5.94
N ASP A 95 -5.65 -4.48 -5.44
CA ASP A 95 -5.32 -4.72 -4.04
C ASP A 95 -3.82 -4.45 -3.75
N ILE A 96 -3.40 -4.76 -2.51
CA ILE A 96 -2.02 -4.64 -2.04
C ILE A 96 -1.00 -5.45 -2.88
N PHE A 97 -1.42 -6.57 -3.47
CA PHE A 97 -0.59 -7.46 -4.28
C PHE A 97 -0.54 -7.05 -5.75
N GLY A 98 -1.30 -6.01 -6.13
CA GLY A 98 -1.51 -5.62 -7.53
C GLY A 98 -2.45 -6.56 -8.28
N ALA A 99 -3.25 -7.37 -7.56
CA ALA A 99 -4.30 -8.16 -8.17
C ALA A 99 -5.52 -7.27 -8.47
N PRO A 100 -6.18 -7.48 -9.62
CA PRO A 100 -7.29 -6.62 -10.04
C PRO A 100 -8.56 -6.85 -9.22
N LEU A 101 -9.18 -5.74 -8.78
CA LEU A 101 -10.47 -5.69 -8.08
C LEU A 101 -11.61 -5.19 -9.00
N ASP A 102 -11.28 -4.77 -10.22
CA ASP A 102 -12.20 -4.21 -11.22
C ASP A 102 -12.84 -5.26 -12.15
N GLY A 103 -12.57 -6.54 -11.92
CA GLY A 103 -13.04 -7.65 -12.78
C GLY A 103 -12.31 -7.74 -14.13
N GLN A 104 -11.27 -6.94 -14.35
CA GLN A 104 -10.42 -7.02 -15.54
C GLN A 104 -9.30 -8.07 -15.34
N PRO A 105 -8.69 -8.58 -16.42
CA PRO A 105 -7.60 -9.54 -16.30
C PRO A 105 -6.37 -8.94 -15.58
N PRO A 106 -5.50 -9.78 -14.99
CA PRO A 106 -4.22 -9.34 -14.43
C PRO A 106 -3.37 -8.59 -15.47
N PHE A 107 -2.47 -7.75 -15.00
CA PHE A 107 -1.55 -7.01 -15.87
C PHE A 107 -0.73 -7.95 -16.76
N ALA A 108 -0.51 -7.52 -18.01
CA ALA A 108 0.29 -8.26 -18.97
C ALA A 108 1.80 -8.02 -18.77
N SER A 109 2.17 -6.90 -18.16
CA SER A 109 3.55 -6.53 -17.86
C SER A 109 4.25 -7.59 -17.02
N THR A 110 5.52 -7.78 -17.35
CA THR A 110 6.47 -8.62 -16.60
C THR A 110 7.32 -7.82 -15.62
N ALA A 111 7.29 -6.48 -15.71
CA ALA A 111 8.02 -5.62 -14.80
C ALA A 111 7.35 -5.64 -13.42
N ILE A 112 8.17 -5.77 -12.38
CA ILE A 112 7.74 -5.82 -11.00
C ILE A 112 8.62 -4.89 -10.17
N ASN A 113 8.00 -4.11 -9.29
CA ASN A 113 8.71 -3.23 -8.37
C ASN A 113 8.45 -3.67 -6.93
N SER A 114 9.45 -3.52 -6.06
CA SER A 114 9.24 -3.75 -4.63
C SER A 114 8.43 -2.63 -4.02
N ILE A 115 7.54 -2.98 -3.09
CA ILE A 115 6.82 -1.99 -2.29
C ILE A 115 7.71 -1.26 -1.27
N HIS A 116 8.91 -1.80 -1.04
CA HIS A 116 9.94 -1.13 -0.26
C HIS A 116 10.81 -0.31 -1.22
N GLY A 117 10.39 0.93 -1.44
CA GLY A 117 11.10 1.88 -2.30
C GLY A 117 12.52 2.18 -1.83
N LEU A 118 13.37 2.57 -2.78
CA LEU A 118 14.72 3.05 -2.51
C LEU A 118 14.63 4.47 -1.95
N LYS A 119 15.34 4.72 -0.83
CA LYS A 119 15.46 6.08 -0.32
C LYS A 119 16.31 6.90 -1.28
N HIS A 120 15.75 8.00 -1.78
CA HIS A 120 16.49 8.93 -2.63
C HIS A 120 17.54 9.66 -1.80
N PRO A 121 18.78 9.80 -2.30
CA PRO A 121 19.82 10.53 -1.59
C PRO A 121 19.47 12.02 -1.53
N LEU A 122 19.93 12.69 -0.45
CA LEU A 122 19.56 14.09 -0.17
C LEU A 122 19.91 15.05 -1.32
N HIS A 123 20.96 14.77 -2.09
CA HIS A 123 21.40 15.62 -3.20
C HIS A 123 20.46 15.58 -4.43
N GLU A 124 19.58 14.58 -4.53
CA GLU A 124 18.57 14.49 -5.58
C GLU A 124 17.27 15.22 -5.20
N VAL A 125 17.10 15.58 -3.92
CA VAL A 125 15.89 16.23 -3.42
C VAL A 125 15.85 17.69 -3.88
N ARG A 126 14.86 18.02 -4.70
CA ARG A 126 14.58 19.39 -5.13
C ARG A 126 13.56 20.04 -4.21
N ALA A 127 13.79 21.29 -3.85
CA ALA A 127 12.79 22.07 -3.13
C ALA A 127 11.57 22.33 -4.04
N ALA A 128 10.36 22.20 -3.47
CA ALA A 128 9.12 22.54 -4.15
C ALA A 128 9.05 24.07 -4.32
N GLN A 129 9.02 24.56 -5.57
CA GLN A 129 9.08 26.00 -5.87
C GLN A 129 7.88 26.53 -6.66
N GLU A 130 7.14 25.66 -7.36
CA GLU A 130 6.07 26.09 -8.26
C GLU A 130 4.70 25.84 -7.64
N ILE A 131 3.85 26.87 -7.63
CA ILE A 131 2.44 26.71 -7.25
C ILE A 131 1.74 25.84 -8.29
N LEU A 132 0.92 24.90 -7.82
CA LEU A 132 0.07 24.03 -8.61
C LEU A 132 -1.39 24.51 -8.47
N PRO A 133 -1.93 25.26 -9.46
CA PRO A 133 -3.32 25.69 -9.43
C PRO A 133 -4.25 24.49 -9.53
N VAL A 134 -5.24 24.43 -8.64
CA VAL A 134 -6.26 23.38 -8.64
C VAL A 134 -7.63 23.87 -9.11
N GLY A 135 -7.83 25.18 -9.25
CA GLY A 135 -9.10 25.77 -9.69
C GLY A 135 -10.14 25.91 -8.57
N ILE A 136 -9.73 25.69 -7.32
CA ILE A 136 -10.59 25.83 -6.14
C ILE A 136 -10.21 27.13 -5.45
N LYS A 137 -11.11 28.12 -5.50
CA LYS A 137 -10.87 29.50 -5.02
C LYS A 137 -10.20 29.58 -3.64
N VAL A 138 -10.72 28.83 -2.66
CA VAL A 138 -10.20 28.88 -1.28
C VAL A 138 -8.79 28.29 -1.18
N ILE A 139 -8.49 27.25 -1.97
CA ILE A 139 -7.19 26.59 -1.99
C ILE A 139 -6.18 27.45 -2.74
N ASP A 140 -6.50 27.88 -3.96
CA ASP A 140 -5.59 28.68 -4.78
C ASP A 140 -5.25 30.03 -4.14
N LEU A 141 -6.16 30.61 -3.33
CA LEU A 141 -5.94 31.89 -2.67
C LEU A 141 -5.27 31.77 -1.29
N LEU A 142 -5.72 30.86 -0.44
CA LEU A 142 -5.33 30.83 0.98
C LEU A 142 -4.29 29.75 1.30
N CYS A 143 -4.33 28.61 0.62
CA CYS A 143 -3.46 27.46 0.88
C CYS A 143 -3.05 26.75 -0.41
N PRO A 144 -2.34 27.45 -1.32
CA PRO A 144 -2.03 26.92 -2.64
C PRO A 144 -1.18 25.66 -2.55
N PHE A 145 -1.44 24.70 -3.44
CA PHE A 145 -0.61 23.52 -3.55
C PHE A 145 0.71 23.90 -4.21
N VAL A 146 1.78 23.19 -3.84
CA VAL A 146 3.10 23.36 -4.44
C VAL A 146 3.49 22.05 -5.09
N ARG A 147 3.98 22.10 -6.33
CA ARG A 147 4.46 20.94 -7.08
C ARG A 147 5.58 20.23 -6.30
N GLY A 148 5.43 18.91 -6.12
CA GLY A 148 6.32 18.10 -5.29
C GLY A 148 6.14 18.30 -3.77
N GLY A 149 5.18 19.14 -3.37
CA GLY A 149 4.82 19.36 -1.98
C GLY A 149 3.97 18.24 -1.40
N LYS A 150 3.74 18.32 -0.08
CA LYS A 150 2.84 17.44 0.66
C LYS A 150 1.75 18.29 1.28
N THR A 151 0.49 17.94 1.05
CA THR A 151 -0.66 18.64 1.61
C THR A 151 -1.46 17.69 2.49
N GLY A 152 -1.83 18.15 3.69
CA GLY A 152 -2.76 17.44 4.56
C GLY A 152 -4.18 17.98 4.44
N LEU A 153 -5.16 17.11 4.19
CA LEU A 153 -6.58 17.45 4.26
C LEU A 153 -7.16 17.00 5.61
N PHE A 154 -7.27 17.94 6.54
CA PHE A 154 -7.80 17.67 7.88
C PHE A 154 -9.30 17.93 7.91
N GLY A 155 -10.07 16.90 8.29
CA GLY A 155 -11.52 17.01 8.33
C GLY A 155 -12.18 15.83 9.05
N GLY A 156 -13.31 16.11 9.70
CA GLY A 156 -14.15 15.09 10.32
C GLY A 156 -14.92 14.23 9.31
N ALA A 157 -15.77 13.34 9.81
CA ALA A 157 -16.69 12.59 8.95
C ALA A 157 -17.71 13.53 8.30
N GLY A 158 -18.03 13.31 7.02
CA GLY A 158 -19.09 14.03 6.32
C GLY A 158 -18.77 15.48 5.90
N VAL A 159 -17.54 15.97 6.08
CA VAL A 159 -17.16 17.35 5.71
C VAL A 159 -16.85 17.54 4.22
N GLY A 160 -17.08 16.51 3.39
CA GLY A 160 -16.81 16.57 1.95
C GLY A 160 -15.37 16.26 1.52
N LYS A 161 -14.59 15.51 2.33
CA LYS A 161 -13.21 15.10 1.96
C LYS A 161 -13.16 14.38 0.61
N THR A 162 -14.02 13.38 0.41
CA THR A 162 -14.10 12.60 -0.83
C THR A 162 -14.44 13.48 -2.03
N VAL A 163 -15.34 14.44 -1.85
CA VAL A 163 -15.70 15.41 -2.90
C VAL A 163 -14.47 16.25 -3.30
N LEU A 164 -13.69 16.73 -2.33
CA LEU A 164 -12.45 17.47 -2.62
C LEU A 164 -11.41 16.59 -3.31
N ILE A 165 -11.26 15.33 -2.89
CA ILE A 165 -10.35 14.36 -3.52
C ILE A 165 -10.71 14.17 -5.00
N MET A 166 -11.99 13.99 -5.32
CA MET A 166 -12.45 13.89 -6.70
C MET A 166 -12.16 15.15 -7.52
N GLU A 167 -12.43 16.34 -6.96
CA GLU A 167 -12.12 17.60 -7.64
C GLU A 167 -10.62 17.77 -7.86
N PHE A 168 -9.76 17.28 -6.96
CA PHE A 168 -8.30 17.27 -7.19
C PHE A 168 -7.89 16.35 -8.33
N ILE A 169 -8.43 15.13 -8.39
CA ILE A 169 -8.15 14.19 -9.50
C ILE A 169 -8.57 14.85 -10.83
N ARG A 170 -9.76 15.46 -10.85
CA ARG A 170 -10.27 16.17 -12.02
C ARG A 170 -9.40 17.37 -12.40
N ALA A 171 -8.97 18.17 -11.44
CA ALA A 171 -8.11 19.33 -11.66
C ALA A 171 -6.74 18.92 -12.23
N VAL A 172 -6.11 17.88 -11.68
CA VAL A 172 -4.82 17.38 -12.17
C VAL A 172 -4.92 16.79 -13.57
N SER A 173 -5.99 16.05 -13.86
CA SER A 173 -6.23 15.51 -15.21
C SER A 173 -6.51 16.62 -16.23
N ALA A 174 -7.43 17.55 -15.93
CA ALA A 174 -7.85 18.59 -16.88
C ALA A 174 -6.83 19.73 -17.07
N ILE A 175 -6.19 20.20 -15.99
CA ILE A 175 -5.31 21.37 -16.03
C ILE A 175 -3.88 20.96 -16.36
N HIS A 176 -3.39 19.91 -15.70
CA HIS A 176 -1.96 19.55 -15.73
C HIS A 176 -1.64 18.37 -16.64
N LYS A 177 -2.66 17.71 -17.21
CA LYS A 177 -2.52 16.45 -17.97
C LYS A 177 -1.72 15.39 -17.19
N GLY A 178 -1.81 15.46 -15.86
CA GLY A 178 -1.16 14.56 -14.94
C GLY A 178 -1.99 13.30 -14.71
N VAL A 179 -1.48 12.43 -13.84
CA VAL A 179 -2.16 11.20 -13.42
C VAL A 179 -2.33 11.20 -11.91
N SER A 180 -3.32 10.44 -11.43
CA SER A 180 -3.59 10.32 -10.00
C SER A 180 -3.46 8.86 -9.55
N VAL A 181 -2.84 8.64 -8.40
CA VAL A 181 -2.86 7.36 -7.71
C VAL A 181 -3.58 7.56 -6.39
N PHE A 182 -4.65 6.81 -6.16
CA PHE A 182 -5.43 6.85 -4.93
C PHE A 182 -5.13 5.60 -4.10
N ALA A 183 -4.78 5.81 -2.83
CA ALA A 183 -4.58 4.78 -1.83
C ALA A 183 -5.73 4.82 -0.82
N GLY A 184 -6.65 3.87 -0.93
CA GLY A 184 -7.74 3.66 0.03
C GLY A 184 -7.25 2.78 1.19
N ILE A 185 -6.83 3.38 2.29
CA ILE A 185 -6.30 2.70 3.47
C ILE A 185 -7.40 2.50 4.51
N GLY A 186 -7.83 1.24 4.69
CA GLY A 186 -8.92 0.92 5.60
C GLY A 186 -10.20 1.67 5.23
N GLU A 187 -10.47 1.78 3.94
CA GLU A 187 -11.67 2.41 3.39
C GLU A 187 -12.83 1.40 3.37
N ARG A 188 -14.06 1.91 3.44
CA ARG A 188 -15.23 1.04 3.28
C ARG A 188 -15.37 0.66 1.82
N ILE A 189 -15.67 -0.61 1.56
CA ILE A 189 -15.92 -1.15 0.21
C ILE A 189 -16.94 -0.28 -0.54
N ARG A 190 -18.03 0.13 0.14
CA ARG A 190 -19.05 1.02 -0.42
C ARG A 190 -18.47 2.37 -0.89
N GLU A 191 -17.63 2.99 -0.07
CA GLU A 191 -17.04 4.32 -0.34
C GLU A 191 -16.02 4.22 -1.49
N GLY A 192 -15.22 3.16 -1.52
CA GLY A 192 -14.30 2.88 -2.64
C GLY A 192 -15.03 2.58 -3.96
N HIS A 193 -16.14 1.84 -3.88
CA HIS A 193 -17.00 1.54 -5.03
C HIS A 193 -17.68 2.79 -5.59
N GLU A 194 -18.21 3.65 -4.72
CA GLU A 194 -18.79 4.95 -5.09
C GLU A 194 -17.74 5.82 -5.81
N LEU A 195 -16.55 5.98 -5.22
CA LEU A 195 -15.45 6.72 -5.84
C LEU A 195 -15.08 6.18 -7.23
N TRP A 196 -14.96 4.86 -7.36
CA TRP A 196 -14.66 4.23 -8.66
C TRP A 196 -15.72 4.54 -9.72
N HIS A 197 -17.00 4.47 -9.35
CA HIS A 197 -18.09 4.80 -10.27
C HIS A 197 -18.14 6.29 -10.62
N GLU A 198 -17.94 7.18 -9.66
CA GLU A 198 -17.91 8.62 -9.87
C GLU A 198 -16.76 9.04 -10.80
N LEU A 199 -15.57 8.47 -10.62
CA LEU A 199 -14.43 8.73 -11.51
C LEU A 199 -14.65 8.22 -12.94
N ARG A 200 -15.34 7.08 -13.09
CA ARG A 200 -15.74 6.58 -14.42
C ARG A 200 -16.78 7.48 -15.08
N GLN A 201 -17.79 7.93 -14.34
CA GLN A 201 -18.81 8.84 -14.85
C GLN A 201 -18.24 10.20 -15.22
N ALA A 202 -17.25 10.70 -14.47
CA ALA A 202 -16.53 11.93 -14.76
C ALA A 202 -15.52 11.80 -15.92
N GLY A 203 -15.27 10.59 -16.44
CA GLY A 203 -14.37 10.35 -17.56
C GLY A 203 -12.88 10.54 -17.23
N VAL A 204 -12.50 10.47 -15.95
CA VAL A 204 -11.11 10.68 -15.48
C VAL A 204 -10.42 9.41 -15.02
N MET A 205 -11.13 8.27 -15.03
CA MET A 205 -10.59 6.98 -14.59
C MET A 205 -9.35 6.56 -15.41
N ASP A 206 -9.29 6.88 -16.71
CA ASP A 206 -8.15 6.54 -17.58
C ASP A 206 -6.85 7.25 -17.19
N GLN A 207 -6.91 8.30 -16.38
CA GLN A 207 -5.74 8.98 -15.80
C GLN A 207 -5.58 8.70 -14.30
N ALA A 208 -6.37 7.78 -13.74
CA ALA A 208 -6.34 7.42 -12.34
C ALA A 208 -6.02 5.94 -12.13
N MET A 209 -5.38 5.63 -11.01
CA MET A 209 -5.23 4.27 -10.52
C MET A 209 -5.73 4.23 -9.09
N LEU A 210 -6.56 3.22 -8.76
CA LEU A 210 -7.09 3.05 -7.42
C LEU A 210 -6.47 1.81 -6.78
N VAL A 211 -5.94 1.97 -5.57
CA VAL A 211 -5.27 0.93 -4.80
C VAL A 211 -5.99 0.83 -3.46
N PHE A 212 -6.68 -0.27 -3.19
CA PHE A 212 -7.51 -0.42 -2.01
C PHE A 212 -6.99 -1.49 -1.05
N GLY A 213 -6.99 -1.12 0.23
CA GLY A 213 -6.85 -2.02 1.35
C GLY A 213 -8.06 -1.82 2.26
N GLU A 214 -8.97 -2.78 2.28
CA GLU A 214 -10.31 -2.61 2.85
C GLU A 214 -10.29 -2.66 4.39
N MET A 215 -11.38 -2.22 5.03
CA MET A 215 -11.48 -2.21 6.50
C MET A 215 -11.40 -3.60 7.15
N ASP A 216 -11.92 -4.62 6.47
CA ASP A 216 -12.00 -6.01 6.93
C ASP A 216 -10.72 -6.81 6.66
N GLU A 217 -9.77 -6.24 5.93
CA GLU A 217 -8.47 -6.86 5.70
C GLU A 217 -7.56 -6.81 6.94
N SER A 218 -6.50 -7.63 6.90
CA SER A 218 -5.53 -7.67 7.99
C SER A 218 -4.87 -6.30 8.20
N PRO A 219 -4.50 -5.95 9.45
CA PRO A 219 -3.76 -4.72 9.69
C PRO A 219 -2.41 -4.69 8.94
N GLY A 220 -1.82 -5.84 8.59
CA GLY A 220 -0.66 -5.91 7.71
C GLY A 220 -0.93 -5.29 6.33
N VAL A 221 -2.10 -5.58 5.75
CA VAL A 221 -2.53 -4.99 4.47
C VAL A 221 -2.72 -3.48 4.62
N ARG A 222 -3.49 -3.04 5.62
CA ARG A 222 -3.72 -1.60 5.87
C ARG A 222 -2.42 -0.83 6.14
N PHE A 223 -1.41 -1.48 6.73
CA PHE A 223 -0.11 -0.87 6.97
C PHE A 223 0.77 -0.80 5.72
N ARG A 224 0.53 -1.63 4.70
CA ARG A 224 1.37 -1.72 3.50
C ARG A 224 0.74 -1.18 2.23
N ILE A 225 -0.59 -1.05 2.17
CA ILE A 225 -1.29 -0.56 0.98
C ILE A 225 -0.80 0.82 0.51
N GLY A 226 -0.48 1.73 1.43
CA GLY A 226 0.09 3.04 1.09
C GLY A 226 1.45 2.95 0.41
N HIS A 227 2.24 1.92 0.73
CA HIS A 227 3.53 1.65 0.08
C HIS A 227 3.34 1.09 -1.32
N THR A 228 2.36 0.21 -1.52
CA THR A 228 1.95 -0.26 -2.85
C THR A 228 1.54 0.91 -3.74
N ALA A 229 0.67 1.80 -3.26
CA ALA A 229 0.27 3.00 -3.99
C ALA A 229 1.44 3.94 -4.29
N LEU A 230 2.35 4.13 -3.33
CA LEU A 230 3.57 4.91 -3.55
C LEU A 230 4.45 4.28 -4.64
N THR A 231 4.54 2.96 -4.71
CA THR A 231 5.33 2.25 -5.73
C THR A 231 4.79 2.49 -7.13
N TYR A 232 3.46 2.50 -7.30
CA TYR A 232 2.84 2.87 -8.56
C TYR A 232 3.07 4.35 -8.90
N ALA A 233 2.97 5.23 -7.91
CA ALA A 233 3.25 6.65 -8.10
C ALA A 233 4.71 6.91 -8.51
N GLU A 234 5.67 6.22 -7.89
CA GLU A 234 7.10 6.28 -8.23
C GLU A 234 7.35 5.72 -9.63
N TYR A 235 6.73 4.60 -10.01
CA TYR A 235 6.82 4.09 -11.38
C TYR A 235 6.30 5.10 -12.41
N LEU A 236 5.12 5.69 -12.17
CA LEU A 236 4.53 6.70 -13.06
C LEU A 236 5.39 7.97 -13.16
N ARG A 237 6.03 8.38 -12.06
CA ARG A 237 6.95 9.51 -12.01
C ARG A 237 8.27 9.19 -12.74
N ASP A 238 8.93 8.10 -12.38
CA ASP A 238 10.32 7.83 -12.77
C ASP A 238 10.43 7.14 -14.14
N SER A 239 9.54 6.18 -14.42
CA SER A 239 9.58 5.43 -15.68
C SER A 239 8.71 6.07 -16.76
N MET A 240 7.54 6.61 -16.37
CA MET A 240 6.60 7.22 -17.32
C MET A 240 6.70 8.75 -17.40
N GLN A 241 7.53 9.37 -16.56
CA GLN A 241 7.78 10.82 -16.55
C GLN A 241 6.47 11.63 -16.48
N LYS A 242 5.51 11.16 -15.67
CA LYS A 242 4.23 11.81 -15.44
C LYS A 242 4.28 12.71 -14.21
N GLU A 243 3.52 13.79 -14.27
CA GLU A 243 3.12 14.53 -13.07
C GLU A 243 2.10 13.68 -12.30
N VAL A 244 2.45 13.27 -11.07
CA VAL A 244 1.63 12.34 -10.28
C VAL A 244 1.07 13.04 -9.05
N LEU A 245 -0.25 12.96 -8.88
CA LEU A 245 -0.93 13.26 -7.62
C LEU A 245 -1.16 11.95 -6.85
N LEU A 246 -0.46 11.75 -5.74
CA LEU A 246 -0.71 10.64 -4.81
C LEU A 246 -1.69 11.10 -3.72
N LEU A 247 -2.84 10.45 -3.66
CA LEU A 247 -3.90 10.70 -2.69
C LEU A 247 -3.97 9.52 -1.72
N ILE A 248 -3.90 9.80 -0.41
CA ILE A 248 -3.97 8.77 0.63
C ILE A 248 -5.16 9.08 1.53
N ASP A 249 -6.24 8.32 1.42
CA ASP A 249 -7.37 8.35 2.36
C ASP A 249 -7.48 6.95 3.00
N ASN A 250 -7.21 6.74 4.28
CA ASN A 250 -6.90 7.72 5.30
C ASN A 250 -5.54 7.45 5.97
N VAL A 251 -4.65 8.44 5.99
CA VAL A 251 -3.34 8.35 6.69
C VAL A 251 -3.50 7.96 8.16
N PHE A 252 -4.59 8.37 8.81
CA PHE A 252 -4.88 7.94 10.18
C PHE A 252 -5.06 6.41 10.30
N ARG A 253 -5.66 5.76 9.30
CA ARG A 253 -5.83 4.30 9.28
C ARG A 253 -4.51 3.56 9.12
N PHE A 254 -3.56 4.14 8.39
CA PHE A 254 -2.18 3.63 8.34
C PHE A 254 -1.52 3.68 9.73
N VAL A 255 -1.66 4.80 10.46
CA VAL A 255 -1.14 4.93 11.84
C VAL A 255 -1.82 3.97 12.80
N GLN A 256 -3.13 3.79 12.68
CA GLN A 256 -3.90 2.85 13.48
C GLN A 256 -3.43 1.41 13.23
N ALA A 257 -3.28 1.00 11.97
CA ALA A 257 -2.77 -0.31 11.61
C ALA A 257 -1.35 -0.55 12.15
N GLY A 258 -0.48 0.45 12.08
CA GLY A 258 0.84 0.41 12.70
C GLY A 258 0.79 0.21 14.22
N SER A 259 -0.16 0.86 14.90
CA SER A 259 -0.34 0.73 16.35
C SER A 259 -0.87 -0.66 16.76
N GLU A 260 -1.80 -1.22 15.98
CA GLU A 260 -2.28 -2.60 16.13
C GLU A 260 -1.12 -3.60 15.98
N ILE A 261 -0.34 -3.46 14.89
CA ILE A 261 0.85 -4.28 14.64
C ILE A 261 1.86 -4.14 15.77
N SER A 262 2.21 -2.92 16.16
CA SER A 262 3.23 -2.65 17.17
C SER A 262 2.88 -3.28 18.52
N SER A 263 1.61 -3.24 18.89
CA SER A 263 1.12 -3.89 20.12
C SER A 263 1.29 -5.40 20.08
N LEU A 264 0.97 -6.03 18.93
CA LEU A 264 1.14 -7.46 18.72
C LEU A 264 2.62 -7.89 18.60
N LEU A 265 3.50 -6.98 18.16
CA LEU A 265 4.95 -7.18 18.20
C LEU A 265 5.53 -7.03 19.63
N GLY A 266 4.70 -6.79 20.65
CA GLY A 266 5.14 -6.66 22.05
C GLY A 266 5.98 -5.41 22.31
N ARG A 267 5.86 -4.37 21.47
CA ARG A 267 6.54 -3.09 21.70
C ARG A 267 5.78 -2.31 22.76
N MET A 268 6.50 -1.65 23.66
CA MET A 268 5.87 -0.73 24.62
C MET A 268 5.17 0.42 23.87
N PRO A 269 3.91 0.73 24.21
CA PRO A 269 3.19 1.82 23.59
C PRO A 269 3.83 3.17 23.98
N ALA A 270 3.78 4.12 23.05
CA ALA A 270 4.10 5.52 23.28
C ALA A 270 2.84 6.30 23.70
N THR A 271 2.90 7.63 23.63
CA THR A 271 1.79 8.54 23.98
C THR A 271 0.49 8.10 23.31
N VAL A 272 -0.62 8.10 24.07
CA VAL A 272 -1.96 7.74 23.59
C VAL A 272 -2.07 6.31 22.99
N GLY A 273 -1.10 5.43 23.24
CA GLY A 273 -1.14 4.05 22.74
C GLY A 273 -0.60 3.88 21.31
N TYR A 274 0.00 4.92 20.73
CA TYR A 274 0.64 4.82 19.42
C TYR A 274 1.91 3.96 19.47
N GLN A 275 2.31 3.44 18.30
CA GLN A 275 3.59 2.76 18.15
C GLN A 275 4.78 3.68 18.51
N PRO A 276 5.86 3.16 19.14
CA PRO A 276 7.04 3.97 19.47
C PRO A 276 7.84 4.43 18.24
N THR A 277 7.54 3.85 17.06
CA THR A 277 8.16 4.21 15.78
C THR A 277 7.32 5.21 14.98
N LEU A 278 6.34 5.87 15.60
CA LEU A 278 5.56 6.94 14.97
C LEU A 278 6.40 8.23 15.01
N GLY A 279 7.21 8.46 13.98
CA GLY A 279 8.08 9.63 13.82
C GLY A 279 8.56 9.80 12.38
#